data_AF-A0A1J8QVQ3-F1
#
_entry.id   AF-A0A1J8QVQ3-F1
#
_cell.length_a   1.000
_cell.length_b   1.000
_cell.length_c   1.000
_cell.angle_alpha   90.00
_cell.angle_beta   90.00
_cell.angle_gamma   90.00
#
_symmetry.space_group_name_H-M   'P 1'
#
loop_
_entity.id
_entity.type
_entity.pdbx_description
1 polymer ?
#
loop_
_entity_poly.entity_id
_entity_poly.type
_entity_poly.pdbx_seq_one_letter_code
_entity_poly.pdbx_strand_id
1 'polypeptide(L)'
;MFIESEVVHMTICGKLRSEALLDRDHVIFAPFFNVTALLLDGNSAADIITVIQHSQFPSLKRFDMYVDTLPWAEAEQLCRALSRCNACQTLE
;
A
#
# COMPACT_ATOMS: atom_id res chain seq x y z
N MET A 1 35.22 0.45 0.23
CA MET A 1 34.37 -0.58 -0.40
C MET A 1 32.94 -0.26 -0.01
N PHE A 2 32.27 0.55 -0.83
CA PHE A 2 30.86 0.83 -0.63
C PHE A 2 30.13 -0.41 -1.16
N ILE A 3 29.49 -1.17 -0.27
CA ILE A 3 28.47 -2.11 -0.71
C ILE A 3 27.32 -1.22 -1.14
N GLU A 4 27.22 -0.95 -2.45
CA GLU A 4 25.97 -0.46 -3.02
C GLU A 4 24.93 -1.50 -2.64
N SER A 5 24.07 -1.15 -1.70
CA SER A 5 22.93 -1.98 -1.33
C SER A 5 22.12 -2.13 -2.61
N GLU A 6 22.15 -3.30 -3.24
CA GLU A 6 21.30 -3.60 -4.39
C GLU A 6 19.85 -3.39 -3.95
N VAL A 7 19.27 -2.26 -4.36
CA VAL A 7 17.87 -1.96 -4.09
C VAL A 7 17.06 -2.89 -4.97
N VAL A 8 16.61 -4.01 -4.40
CA VAL A 8 15.67 -4.92 -5.05
C VAL A 8 14.34 -4.19 -5.17
N HIS A 9 14.04 -3.72 -6.37
CA HIS A 9 12.74 -3.16 -6.71
C HIS A 9 11.71 -4.28 -6.73
N MET A 10 10.82 -4.29 -5.74
CA MET A 10 9.73 -5.24 -5.65
C MET A 10 8.41 -4.56 -6.00
N THR A 11 7.68 -5.13 -6.95
CA THR A 11 6.30 -4.76 -7.28
C THR A 11 5.37 -5.84 -6.76
N ILE A 12 4.39 -5.45 -5.97
CA ILE A 12 3.34 -6.35 -5.47
C ILE A 12 2.03 -5.98 -6.18
N CYS A 13 1.43 -6.97 -6.83
CA CYS A 13 0.10 -6.87 -7.45
C CYS A 13 -0.84 -7.83 -6.71
N GLY A 14 -1.84 -7.28 -6.02
CA GLY A 14 -2.82 -8.06 -5.26
C GLY A 14 -4.24 -7.79 -5.74
N LYS A 15 -5.06 -8.84 -5.84
CA LYS A 15 -6.52 -8.72 -6.01
C LYS A 15 -7.22 -9.02 -4.69
N LEU A 16 -7.93 -8.03 -4.14
CA LEU A 16 -8.68 -8.18 -2.89
C LEU A 16 -10.14 -8.54 -3.23
N ARG A 17 -10.49 -9.84 -3.14
CA ARG A 17 -11.86 -10.33 -3.34
C ARG A 17 -12.62 -10.35 -2.01
N SER A 18 -13.79 -9.72 -2.00
CA SER A 18 -14.68 -9.46 -0.85
C SER A 18 -15.15 -10.71 -0.06
N GLU A 19 -14.95 -11.93 -0.57
CA GLU A 19 -15.45 -13.14 0.08
C GLU A 19 -14.59 -13.62 1.26
N ALA A 20 -13.33 -13.19 1.32
CA ALA A 20 -12.52 -13.31 2.52
C ALA A 20 -12.48 -11.94 3.17
N LEU A 21 -13.15 -11.78 4.32
CA LEU A 21 -12.78 -10.73 5.26
C LEU A 21 -11.28 -10.88 5.45
N LEU A 22 -10.50 -9.97 4.84
CA LEU A 22 -9.11 -9.81 5.20
C LEU A 22 -9.13 -9.72 6.72
N ASP A 23 -8.50 -10.69 7.37
CA ASP A 23 -8.31 -10.62 8.81
C ASP A 23 -7.48 -9.37 9.03
N ARG A 24 -8.19 -8.27 9.34
CA ARG A 24 -7.67 -6.90 9.28
C ARG A 24 -6.48 -6.74 10.23
N ASP A 25 -6.42 -7.60 11.24
CA ASP A 25 -5.37 -7.66 12.24
C ASP A 25 -4.13 -8.44 11.77
N HIS A 26 -4.21 -9.21 10.69
CA HIS A 26 -3.17 -10.13 10.23
C HIS A 26 -2.64 -9.88 8.80
N VAL A 27 -3.15 -8.87 8.07
CA VAL A 27 -2.57 -8.49 6.78
C VAL A 27 -1.32 -7.63 6.96
N ILE A 28 -0.26 -8.27 7.45
CA ILE A 28 1.06 -7.64 7.54
C ILE A 28 1.80 -7.98 6.24
N PHE A 29 1.75 -7.09 5.25
CA PHE A 29 2.76 -7.10 4.19
C PHE A 29 4.08 -6.75 4.88
N ALA A 30 4.93 -7.76 5.06
CA ALA A 30 6.05 -7.77 6.00
C ALA A 30 6.87 -6.46 6.01
N PRO A 31 7.35 -5.99 7.19
CA PRO A 31 8.09 -4.74 7.33
C PRO A 31 9.48 -4.74 6.65
N PHE A 32 9.85 -5.83 5.98
CA PHE A 32 11.21 -6.09 5.50
C PHE A 32 11.40 -5.88 3.99
N PHE A 33 10.35 -5.53 3.24
CA PHE A 33 10.48 -5.32 1.80
C PHE A 33 10.58 -3.84 1.45
N ASN A 34 11.62 -3.50 0.69
CA ASN A 34 11.82 -2.18 0.09
C ASN A 34 10.84 -1.99 -1.08
N VAL A 35 9.54 -2.01 -0.78
CA VAL A 35 8.48 -1.88 -1.78
C VAL A 35 8.51 -0.46 -2.31
N THR A 36 8.93 -0.30 -3.56
CA THR A 36 8.97 1.00 -4.23
C THR A 36 7.74 1.27 -5.09
N ALA A 37 7.00 0.23 -5.47
CA ALA A 37 5.76 0.36 -6.23
C ALA A 37 4.72 -0.65 -5.74
N LEU A 38 3.51 -0.16 -5.48
CA LEU A 38 2.38 -0.95 -5.00
C LEU A 38 1.16 -0.71 -5.88
N LEU A 39 0.59 -1.80 -6.42
CA LEU A 39 -0.66 -1.78 -7.15
C LEU A 39 -1.69 -2.66 -6.43
N LEU A 40 -2.79 -2.07 -6.00
CA LEU A 40 -3.89 -2.79 -5.36
C LEU A 40 -5.16 -2.72 -6.21
N ASP A 41 -5.64 -3.88 -6.65
CA ASP A 41 -6.94 -4.03 -7.32
C ASP A 41 -7.93 -4.61 -6.28
N GLY A 42 -8.85 -3.79 -5.80
CA GLY A 42 -9.77 -4.19 -4.75
C GLY A 42 -11.19 -3.70 -5.03
N ASN A 43 -12.17 -4.49 -4.64
CA ASN A 43 -13.57 -4.08 -4.79
C ASN A 43 -13.97 -2.96 -3.80
N SER A 44 -13.16 -2.72 -2.76
CA SER A 44 -13.44 -1.80 -1.67
C SER A 44 -12.22 -0.95 -1.33
N ALA A 45 -12.40 0.38 -1.37
CA ALA A 45 -11.39 1.32 -0.92
C ALA A 45 -11.04 1.13 0.57
N ALA A 46 -12.01 0.75 1.40
CA ALA A 46 -11.79 0.55 2.84
C ALA A 46 -10.80 -0.59 3.12
N ASP A 47 -10.82 -1.64 2.31
CA ASP A 47 -9.92 -2.79 2.49
C ASP A 47 -8.49 -2.42 2.05
N ILE A 48 -8.35 -1.68 0.95
CA ILE A 48 -7.06 -1.12 0.49
C ILE A 48 -6.48 -0.17 1.55
N ILE A 49 -7.30 0.73 2.09
CA ILE A 49 -6.88 1.66 3.15
C ILE A 49 -6.41 0.89 4.37
N THR A 50 -7.13 -0.17 4.77
CA THR A 50 -6.72 -1.03 5.88
C THR A 50 -5.34 -1.65 5.61
N VAL A 51 -5.13 -2.21 4.42
CA VAL A 51 -3.81 -2.74 4.03
C VAL A 51 -2.70 -1.69 4.19
N ILE A 52 -2.92 -0.47 3.72
CA ILE A 52 -1.94 0.62 3.81
C ILE A 52 -1.73 1.05 5.25
N GLN A 53 -2.78 1.14 6.07
CA GLN A 53 -2.68 1.55 7.47
C GLN A 53 -1.91 0.55 8.34
N HIS A 54 -2.07 -0.74 8.07
CA HIS A 54 -1.40 -1.80 8.85
C HIS A 54 0.00 -2.14 8.33
N SER A 55 0.39 -1.62 7.16
CA SER A 55 1.69 -1.87 6.54
C SER A 55 2.59 -0.63 6.60
N GLN A 56 3.90 -0.82 6.73
CA GLN A 56 4.87 0.26 6.60
C GLN A 56 5.60 0.13 5.26
N PHE A 57 5.41 1.11 4.38
CA PHE A 57 6.12 1.20 3.10
C PHE A 57 7.02 2.45 3.05
N PRO A 58 8.10 2.50 3.84
CA PRO A 58 8.94 3.70 4.00
C PRO A 58 9.66 4.13 2.72
N SER A 59 9.62 3.33 1.66
CA SER A 59 10.31 3.60 0.39
C SER A 59 9.36 3.58 -0.81
N LEU A 60 8.05 3.67 -0.57
CA LEU A 60 7.04 3.64 -1.62
C LEU A 60 7.12 4.88 -2.50
N LYS A 61 7.43 4.69 -3.78
CA LYS A 61 7.52 5.78 -4.77
C LYS A 61 6.36 5.83 -5.74
N ARG A 62 5.64 4.72 -5.90
CA ARG A 62 4.46 4.67 -6.75
C ARG A 62 3.36 3.89 -6.05
N PHE A 63 2.18 4.48 -6.03
CA PHE A 63 0.98 3.84 -5.52
C PHE A 63 -0.12 3.99 -6.54
N ASP A 64 -0.63 2.86 -7.02
CA ASP A 64 -1.75 2.78 -7.92
C ASP A 64 -2.86 1.94 -7.27
N MET A 65 -4.11 2.33 -7.48
CA MET A 65 -5.26 1.55 -7.02
C MET A 65 -6.37 1.50 -8.07
N TYR A 66 -7.02 0.35 -8.15
CA TYR A 66 -8.26 0.16 -8.88
C TYR A 66 -9.37 -0.21 -7.91
N VAL A 67 -10.41 0.63 -7.85
CA VAL A 67 -11.63 0.41 -7.07
C VAL A 67 -12.85 0.86 -7.86
N ASP A 68 -13.98 0.20 -7.66
CA ASP A 68 -15.23 0.54 -8.35
C ASP A 68 -15.79 1.90 -7.91
N THR A 69 -15.66 2.22 -6.62
CA THR A 69 -16.09 3.51 -6.06
C THR A 69 -15.09 3.97 -5.00
N LEU A 70 -14.82 5.28 -4.99
CA LEU A 70 -13.99 5.93 -3.98
C LEU A 70 -14.74 7.17 -3.47
N PRO A 71 -15.57 7.03 -2.42
CA PRO A 71 -16.22 8.19 -1.83
C PRO A 71 -15.18 9.11 -1.18
N TRP A 72 -15.53 10.38 -1.03
CA TRP A 72 -14.58 11.42 -0.58
C TRP A 72 -13.97 11.14 0.79
N ALA A 73 -14.75 10.59 1.72
CA ALA A 73 -14.27 10.28 3.06
C ALA A 73 -13.14 9.22 3.03
N GLU A 74 -13.30 8.19 2.21
CA GLU A 74 -12.30 7.15 1.97
C GLU A 74 -11.08 7.71 1.23
N ALA A 75 -11.27 8.60 0.25
CA ALA A 75 -10.16 9.29 -0.41
C ALA A 75 -9.31 10.09 0.59
N GLU A 76 -9.94 10.81 1.52
CA GLU A 76 -9.23 11.55 2.57
C GLU A 76 -8.48 10.59 3.51
N GLN A 77 -9.12 9.49 3.93
CA GLN A 77 -8.50 8.49 4.79
C GLN A 77 -7.30 7.81 4.11
N LEU A 78 -7.39 7.55 2.81
CA LEU A 78 -6.29 7.02 2.01
C LEU A 78 -5.10 7.99 1.99
N CYS A 79 -5.32 9.27 1.70
CA CYS A 79 -4.27 10.28 1.71
C CYS A 79 -3.58 10.37 3.09
N ARG A 80 -4.38 10.32 4.17
CA ARG A 80 -3.86 10.29 5.54
C ARG A 80 -3.04 9.03 5.82
N ALA A 81 -3.46 7.87 5.32
CA ALA A 81 -2.73 6.61 5.47
C ALA A 81 -1.39 6.65 4.72
N LEU A 82 -1.39 7.06 3.44
CA LEU A 82 -0.18 7.21 2.63
C LEU A 82 0.82 8.22 3.22
N SER A 83 0.32 9.33 3.78
CA SER A 83 1.16 10.31 4.48
C SER A 83 1.90 9.70 5.67
N ARG A 84 1.24 8.81 6.43
CA ARG A 84 1.86 8.12 7.58
C ARG A 84 2.91 7.10 7.18
N CYS A 85 2.81 6.53 5.98
CA CYS A 85 3.82 5.62 5.43
C CYS A 85 5.07 6.35 4.89
N ASN A 86 5.20 7.67 5.10
CA ASN A 86 6.19 8.54 4.43
C ASN A 86 6.11 8.52 2.90
N ALA A 87 5.07 7.92 2.31
CA ALA A 87 4.94 7.81 0.87
C ALA A 87 4.78 9.18 0.21
N CYS A 88 4.15 10.16 0.87
CA CYS A 88 3.93 11.48 0.25
C CYS A 88 5.20 12.27 -0.08
N GLN A 89 6.36 11.95 0.52
CA GLN A 89 7.64 12.58 0.15
C GLN A 89 8.32 11.89 -1.04
N THR A 90 7.90 10.65 -1.34
CA THR A 90 8.56 9.76 -2.30
C THR A 90 7.69 9.39 -3.49
N LEU A 91 6.37 9.63 -3.40
CA LEU A 91 5.40 9.40 -4.47
C LEU A 91 5.63 10.34 -5.66
N GLU A 92 5.88 9.76 -6.83
CA GLU A 92 6.04 10.44 -8.13
C GLU A 92 4.73 10.59 -8.90
#